data_AF-A0A2H0WF75-F1
#
_entry.id   AF-A0A2H0WF75-F1
#
_cell.length_a   1.000
_cell.length_b   1.000
_cell.length_c   1.000
_cell.angle_alpha   90.00
_cell.angle_beta   90.00
_cell.angle_gamma   90.00
#
_symmetry.space_group_name_H-M   'P 1'
#
loop_
_entity.id
_entity.type
_entity.pdbx_description
1 polymer ?
#
loop_
_entity_poly.entity_id
_entity_poly.type
_entity_poly.pdbx_seq_one_letter_code
_entity_poly.pdbx_strand_id
1 'polypeptide(L)'
;MFFCSAFKLIARGSSGKISLGQTDHKGVQKVSSCDLVCIPKIFPGCVTWSKCRKNISTSRSPRYDIQRNIQRKSCPLPRVFRRYSFSGSVPWIIALNIGVFILWHAATRESSLIFMADNFLVSWTGLTEGRIWTLLTSEFSHNLLIHIFINMFVLNSFGPIVESVLGKKTFLLFYLLAAVVSSLCHSLVSAWILGEPDLPALGASGAISGLVLLFSMLFPKQKILIFGLIPIPALWGALLFIGLDIWGLIAQAEGGGLPIGHGAHLGGALTGILFYFLYLRRKRFQFIG
;
A
#
# COMPACT_ATOMS: atom_id res chain seq x y z
N MET A 1 -24.09 -7.28 0.33
CA MET A 1 -24.54 -7.28 -1.09
C MET A 1 -24.57 -5.89 -1.74
N PHE A 2 -23.95 -4.84 -1.15
CA PHE A 2 -24.00 -3.45 -1.64
C PHE A 2 -22.77 -2.92 -2.39
N PHE A 3 -21.70 -3.72 -2.56
CA PHE A 3 -20.39 -3.20 -3.01
C PHE A 3 -19.93 -3.63 -4.42
N CYS A 4 -20.75 -4.35 -5.20
CA CYS A 4 -20.32 -4.87 -6.52
C CYS A 4 -20.46 -3.85 -7.67
N SER A 5 -21.29 -2.80 -7.53
CA SER A 5 -21.66 -1.93 -8.66
C SER A 5 -20.71 -0.76 -8.92
N ALA A 6 -19.81 -0.41 -8.00
CA ALA A 6 -18.98 0.80 -8.14
C ALA A 6 -17.66 0.62 -8.92
N PHE A 7 -17.23 -0.60 -9.25
CA PHE A 7 -15.86 -0.86 -9.75
C PHE A 7 -15.72 -1.26 -11.23
N LYS A 8 -16.77 -1.06 -12.04
CA LYS A 8 -16.73 -1.38 -13.49
C LYS A 8 -15.86 -0.44 -14.35
N LEU A 9 -15.33 0.67 -13.80
CA LEU A 9 -14.66 1.72 -14.60
C LEU A 9 -13.12 1.72 -14.60
N ILE A 10 -12.45 0.75 -13.96
CA ILE A 10 -11.00 0.84 -13.67
C ILE A 10 -10.13 -0.08 -14.56
N ALA A 11 -10.72 -0.90 -15.43
CA ALA A 11 -9.96 -1.81 -16.29
C ALA A 11 -9.66 -1.22 -17.69
N ARG A 12 -8.60 -0.42 -17.82
CA ARG A 12 -7.89 -0.27 -19.11
C ARG A 12 -6.45 -0.79 -18.94
N GLY A 13 -6.24 -2.04 -19.36
CA GLY A 13 -4.99 -2.78 -19.22
C GLY A 13 -3.95 -2.44 -20.28
N SER A 14 -2.69 -2.70 -19.93
CA SER A 14 -1.53 -2.71 -20.82
C SER A 14 -1.67 -3.81 -21.88
N SER A 15 -1.54 -3.45 -23.16
CA SER A 15 -1.55 -4.38 -24.30
C SER A 15 -0.13 -4.94 -24.54
N GLY A 16 0.02 -6.26 -24.49
CA GLY A 16 1.22 -6.95 -24.98
C GLY A 16 0.91 -7.66 -26.29
N LYS A 17 1.78 -7.52 -27.31
CA LYS A 17 1.70 -8.26 -28.57
C LYS A 17 2.47 -9.57 -28.43
N ILE A 18 1.86 -10.69 -28.79
CA ILE A 18 2.56 -11.98 -28.99
C ILE A 18 2.45 -12.31 -30.48
N SER A 19 3.59 -12.51 -31.13
CA SER A 19 3.67 -13.03 -32.49
C SER A 19 3.74 -14.55 -32.44
N LEU A 20 2.80 -15.24 -33.07
CA LEU A 20 2.88 -16.68 -33.30
C LEU A 20 3.15 -16.89 -34.80
N GLY A 21 4.34 -17.38 -35.12
CA GLY A 21 4.69 -17.82 -36.46
C GLY A 21 4.25 -19.26 -36.68
N GLN A 22 3.55 -19.52 -37.78
CA GLN A 22 3.43 -20.87 -38.35
C GLN A 22 3.89 -20.83 -39.80
N THR A 23 4.72 -21.80 -40.16
CA THR A 23 5.14 -22.10 -41.53
C THR A 23 4.22 -23.19 -42.08
N ASP A 24 3.69 -22.98 -43.29
CA ASP A 24 3.00 -24.03 -44.03
C ASP A 24 3.98 -24.89 -44.85
N HIS A 25 3.49 -26.00 -45.43
CA HIS A 25 4.29 -26.91 -46.26
C HIS A 25 4.84 -26.29 -47.57
N LYS A 26 4.57 -25.01 -47.85
CA LYS A 26 5.14 -24.24 -48.97
C LYS A 26 6.07 -23.11 -48.51
N GLY A 27 6.40 -23.02 -47.22
CA GLY A 27 7.39 -22.08 -46.69
C GLY A 27 6.90 -20.64 -46.51
N VAL A 28 5.60 -20.38 -46.58
CA VAL A 28 5.07 -19.01 -46.39
C VAL A 28 4.71 -18.77 -44.92
N GLN A 29 5.34 -17.79 -44.28
CA GLN A 29 4.98 -17.35 -42.92
C GLN A 29 3.70 -16.50 -42.96
N LYS A 30 2.62 -16.98 -42.33
CA LYS A 30 1.46 -16.15 -42.00
C LYS A 30 1.57 -15.68 -40.56
N VAL A 31 1.78 -14.38 -40.37
CA VAL A 31 1.75 -13.73 -39.05
C VAL A 31 0.32 -13.28 -38.77
N SER A 32 -0.32 -13.85 -37.75
CA SER A 32 -1.57 -13.31 -37.21
C SER A 32 -1.27 -12.64 -35.86
N SER A 33 -1.50 -11.34 -35.76
CA SER A 33 -1.41 -10.62 -34.48
C SER A 33 -2.71 -10.81 -33.71
N CYS A 34 -2.63 -11.29 -32.47
CA CYS A 34 -3.74 -11.27 -31.52
C CYS A 34 -3.42 -10.28 -30.40
N ASP A 35 -4.26 -9.27 -30.23
CA ASP A 35 -4.22 -8.40 -29.06
C ASP A 35 -4.95 -9.10 -27.91
N LEU A 36 -4.19 -9.69 -26.98
CA LEU A 36 -4.72 -10.26 -25.74
C LEU A 36 -4.79 -9.17 -24.67
N VAL A 37 -6.01 -8.70 -24.37
CA VAL A 37 -6.26 -7.82 -23.22
C VAL A 37 -6.58 -8.67 -21.99
N CYS A 38 -5.58 -8.91 -21.15
CA CYS A 38 -5.77 -9.54 -19.84
C CYS A 38 -6.26 -8.48 -18.84
N ILE A 39 -7.54 -8.54 -18.45
CA ILE A 39 -8.08 -7.72 -17.37
C ILE A 39 -7.93 -8.49 -16.05
N PRO A 40 -7.12 -8.04 -15.08
CA PRO A 40 -7.02 -8.71 -13.79
C PRO A 40 -8.31 -8.54 -12.98
N LYS A 41 -8.84 -9.65 -12.45
CA LYS A 41 -9.98 -9.68 -11.51
C LYS A 41 -9.47 -9.51 -10.08
N ILE A 42 -10.05 -8.56 -9.33
CA ILE A 42 -9.62 -8.24 -7.95
C ILE A 42 -10.42 -9.04 -6.89
N PHE A 43 -11.50 -9.76 -7.23
CA PHE A 43 -12.30 -10.51 -6.23
C PHE A 43 -12.93 -11.83 -6.75
N PRO A 44 -13.27 -12.80 -5.86
CA PRO A 44 -13.82 -14.10 -6.24
C PRO A 44 -15.31 -14.01 -6.60
N GLY A 45 -15.73 -14.68 -7.67
CA GLY A 45 -17.15 -14.96 -7.96
C GLY A 45 -17.74 -14.37 -9.25
N CYS A 46 -17.05 -13.48 -9.96
CA CYS A 46 -17.62 -12.88 -11.18
C CYS A 46 -17.01 -13.52 -12.44
N VAL A 47 -17.76 -14.36 -13.15
CA VAL A 47 -17.36 -14.95 -14.44
C VAL A 47 -17.91 -14.07 -15.57
N THR A 48 -17.05 -13.29 -16.22
CA THR A 48 -17.35 -12.70 -17.53
C THR A 48 -16.23 -13.02 -18.51
N TRP A 49 -16.60 -13.55 -19.67
CA TRP A 49 -15.71 -13.83 -20.80
C TRP A 49 -15.73 -12.63 -21.75
N SER A 50 -14.59 -12.01 -22.08
CA SER A 50 -14.51 -11.05 -23.17
C SER A 50 -14.12 -11.76 -24.48
N LYS A 51 -14.92 -11.51 -25.52
CA LYS A 51 -14.78 -12.04 -26.89
C LYS A 51 -13.40 -11.69 -27.48
N CYS A 52 -12.74 -12.70 -28.04
CA CYS A 52 -11.61 -12.53 -28.95
C CYS A 52 -12.12 -11.91 -30.27
N ARG A 53 -11.70 -10.69 -30.62
CA ARG A 53 -12.05 -10.04 -31.89
C ARG A 53 -10.99 -10.42 -32.93
N LYS A 54 -11.33 -11.33 -33.85
CA LYS A 54 -10.48 -11.63 -35.02
C LYS A 54 -10.62 -10.49 -36.03
N ASN A 55 -9.53 -9.76 -36.31
CA ASN A 55 -9.42 -9.03 -37.58
C ASN A 55 -8.90 -10.01 -38.63
N ILE A 56 -9.82 -10.60 -39.40
CA ILE A 56 -9.47 -11.38 -40.59
C ILE A 56 -9.32 -10.38 -41.73
N SER A 57 -8.10 -10.11 -42.18
CA SER A 57 -7.90 -9.58 -43.52
C SER A 57 -8.27 -10.68 -44.51
N THR A 58 -9.28 -10.42 -45.32
CA THR A 58 -9.81 -11.37 -46.30
C THR A 58 -8.80 -11.56 -47.42
N SER A 59 -8.17 -12.73 -47.50
CA SER A 59 -7.79 -13.30 -48.79
C SER A 59 -8.59 -14.59 -49.00
N ARG A 60 -9.26 -14.65 -50.16
CA ARG A 60 -10.17 -15.71 -50.58
C ARG A 60 -9.43 -17.05 -50.65
N SER A 61 -9.84 -18.04 -49.86
CA SER A 61 -9.72 -19.47 -50.20
C SER A 61 -10.70 -20.32 -49.37
N PRO A 62 -11.11 -21.51 -49.87
CA PRO A 62 -12.37 -22.15 -49.51
C PRO A 62 -12.35 -22.85 -48.15
N ARG A 63 -13.56 -23.03 -47.61
CA ARG A 63 -13.91 -23.66 -46.32
C ARG A 63 -13.06 -24.91 -46.04
N TYR A 64 -12.12 -24.77 -45.10
CA TYR A 64 -11.64 -25.89 -44.29
C TYR A 64 -12.10 -25.66 -42.86
N ASP A 65 -12.87 -26.63 -42.37
CA ASP A 65 -13.38 -26.68 -41.01
C ASP A 65 -12.23 -26.98 -40.05
N ILE A 66 -11.56 -25.93 -39.57
CA ILE A 66 -10.52 -26.03 -38.53
C ILE A 66 -11.22 -26.08 -37.17
N GLN A 67 -11.93 -27.17 -36.92
CA GLN A 67 -12.38 -27.56 -35.60
C GLN A 67 -11.39 -28.60 -35.07
N ARG A 68 -10.25 -28.16 -34.51
CA ARG A 68 -9.46 -28.96 -33.55
C ARG A 68 -8.31 -28.15 -32.94
N ASN A 69 -8.22 -28.26 -31.62
CA ASN A 69 -7.04 -27.98 -30.79
C ASN A 69 -6.53 -26.54 -30.70
N ILE A 70 -7.42 -25.59 -30.39
CA ILE A 70 -7.01 -24.59 -29.39
C ILE A 70 -6.91 -25.36 -28.08
N GLN A 71 -5.74 -25.95 -27.81
CA GLN A 71 -5.39 -26.31 -26.45
C GLN A 71 -5.66 -25.06 -25.63
N ARG A 72 -6.56 -25.20 -24.66
CA ARG A 72 -6.79 -24.24 -23.59
C ARG A 72 -5.48 -24.14 -22.81
N LYS A 73 -4.48 -23.47 -23.38
CA LYS A 73 -3.34 -22.94 -22.63
C LYS A 73 -3.97 -21.84 -21.79
N SER A 74 -4.50 -22.27 -20.65
CA SER A 74 -4.83 -21.40 -19.53
C SER A 74 -3.62 -20.50 -19.40
N CYS A 75 -3.78 -19.21 -19.73
CA CYS A 75 -2.75 -18.23 -19.44
C CYS A 75 -2.45 -18.45 -17.95
N PRO A 76 -1.23 -18.89 -17.57
CA PRO A 76 -0.95 -19.07 -16.17
C PRO A 76 -1.13 -17.69 -15.57
N LEU A 77 -2.20 -17.51 -14.80
CA LEU A 77 -2.42 -16.28 -14.05
C LEU A 77 -1.08 -16.01 -13.34
N PRO A 78 -0.51 -14.80 -13.48
CA PRO A 78 0.62 -14.43 -12.66
C PRO A 78 0.28 -14.82 -11.22
N ARG A 79 1.20 -15.51 -10.52
CA ARG A 79 1.05 -15.96 -9.12
C ARG A 79 0.87 -14.79 -8.13
N VAL A 80 0.43 -13.62 -8.60
CA VAL A 80 0.28 -12.36 -7.89
C VAL A 80 -1.06 -12.29 -7.14
N PHE A 81 -2.05 -13.11 -7.50
CA PHE A 81 -3.37 -13.09 -6.88
C PHE A 81 -3.75 -14.43 -6.22
N ARG A 82 -2.79 -15.08 -5.55
CA ARG A 82 -3.13 -16.16 -4.61
C ARG A 82 -3.74 -15.50 -3.37
N ARG A 83 -4.97 -15.94 -3.03
CA ARG A 83 -5.80 -15.60 -1.85
C ARG A 83 -5.11 -14.75 -0.77
N TYR A 84 -5.79 -13.70 -0.31
CA TYR A 84 -5.62 -13.14 1.05
C TYR A 84 -5.38 -14.32 2.00
N SER A 85 -4.13 -14.56 2.33
CA SER A 85 -3.72 -15.67 3.17
C SER A 85 -3.48 -15.06 4.53
N PHE A 86 -4.21 -15.55 5.54
CA PHE A 86 -4.00 -15.23 6.95
C PHE A 86 -2.56 -15.47 7.45
N SER A 87 -1.68 -15.96 6.58
CA SER A 87 -0.25 -16.18 6.81
C SER A 87 0.62 -14.91 6.68
N GLY A 88 0.09 -13.76 6.27
CA GLY A 88 0.85 -12.50 6.17
C GLY A 88 1.23 -11.90 7.53
N SER A 89 2.10 -10.89 7.54
CA SER A 89 2.46 -10.14 8.76
C SER A 89 1.41 -9.09 9.13
N VAL A 90 0.64 -8.60 8.15
CA VAL A 90 -0.37 -7.55 8.34
C VAL A 90 -1.43 -7.91 9.41
N PRO A 91 -2.04 -9.11 9.43
CA PRO A 91 -3.00 -9.47 10.47
C PRO A 91 -2.41 -9.43 11.88
N TRP A 92 -1.12 -9.76 12.04
CA TRP A 92 -0.44 -9.72 13.33
C TRP A 92 -0.19 -8.28 13.80
N ILE A 93 0.20 -7.39 12.88
CA ILE A 93 0.33 -5.95 13.19
C ILE A 93 -1.03 -5.39 13.64
N ILE A 94 -2.12 -5.76 12.94
CA ILE A 94 -3.48 -5.34 13.30
C ILE A 94 -3.87 -5.90 14.68
N ALA A 95 -3.62 -7.18 14.93
CA ALA A 95 -3.94 -7.82 16.21
C ALA A 95 -3.19 -7.17 17.38
N LEU A 96 -1.92 -6.81 17.20
CA LEU A 96 -1.12 -6.11 18.21
C LEU A 96 -1.71 -4.72 18.53
N ASN A 97 -2.05 -3.93 17.51
CA ASN A 97 -2.70 -2.62 17.70
C ASN A 97 -4.03 -2.75 18.44
N ILE A 98 -4.85 -3.74 18.08
CA ILE A 98 -6.11 -4.02 18.79
C ILE A 98 -5.84 -4.41 20.25
N GLY A 99 -4.82 -5.23 20.52
CA GLY A 99 -4.44 -5.61 21.87
C GLY A 99 -4.06 -4.40 22.74
N VAL A 100 -3.20 -3.52 22.23
CA VAL A 100 -2.79 -2.29 22.94
C VAL A 100 -3.97 -1.32 23.12
N PHE A 101 -4.85 -1.20 22.12
CA PHE A 101 -6.08 -0.41 22.23
C PHE A 101 -6.99 -0.92 23.35
N ILE A 102 -7.14 -2.25 23.49
CA ILE A 102 -7.87 -2.85 24.60
C ILE A 102 -7.20 -2.54 25.94
N LEU A 103 -5.86 -2.58 26.01
CA LEU A 103 -5.12 -2.22 27.23
C LEU A 103 -5.38 -0.77 27.65
N TRP A 104 -5.43 0.18 26.69
CA TRP A 104 -5.82 1.56 26.98
C TRP A 104 -7.21 1.67 27.60
N HIS A 105 -8.17 0.89 27.13
CA HIS A 105 -9.55 0.92 27.64
C HIS A 105 -9.72 0.13 28.95
N ALA A 106 -8.83 -0.83 29.21
CA ALA A 106 -8.80 -1.57 30.47
C ALA A 106 -8.08 -0.79 31.60
N ALA A 107 -7.22 0.17 31.25
CA ALA A 107 -6.52 1.03 32.19
C ALA A 107 -7.49 2.04 32.84
N THR A 108 -8.08 1.64 33.97
CA THR A 108 -9.07 2.46 34.72
C THR A 108 -8.48 3.14 35.95
N ARG A 109 -7.31 2.69 36.42
CA ARG A 109 -6.60 3.28 37.57
C ARG A 109 -5.57 4.29 37.08
N GLU A 110 -5.33 5.32 37.88
CA GLU A 110 -4.31 6.35 37.58
C GLU A 110 -2.93 5.74 37.30
N SER A 111 -2.48 4.80 38.14
CA SER A 111 -1.20 4.11 37.93
C SER A 111 -1.13 3.33 36.62
N SER A 112 -2.24 2.71 36.19
CA SER A 112 -2.29 2.02 34.90
C SER A 112 -2.30 2.99 33.71
N LEU A 113 -2.93 4.17 33.86
CA LEU A 113 -2.94 5.20 32.82
C LEU A 113 -1.55 5.83 32.65
N ILE A 114 -0.86 6.11 33.76
CA ILE A 114 0.53 6.59 33.75
C ILE A 114 1.43 5.55 33.09
N PHE A 115 1.29 4.27 33.46
CA PHE A 115 2.03 3.19 32.81
C PHE A 115 1.80 3.16 31.29
N MET A 116 0.54 3.29 30.83
CA MET A 116 0.24 3.33 29.40
C MET A 116 0.85 4.57 28.74
N ALA A 117 0.74 5.75 29.35
CA ALA A 117 1.33 6.97 28.85
C ALA A 117 2.85 6.87 28.70
N ASP A 118 3.53 6.38 29.74
CA ASP A 118 4.99 6.29 29.79
C ASP A 118 5.58 5.27 28.82
N ASN A 119 4.79 4.27 28.40
CA ASN A 119 5.26 3.17 27.57
C ASN A 119 4.69 3.16 26.15
N PHE A 120 3.60 3.88 25.88
CA PHE A 120 2.89 3.84 24.60
C PHE A 120 2.63 5.22 24.00
N LEU A 121 3.19 6.29 24.58
CA LEU A 121 3.29 7.61 23.97
C LEU A 121 4.76 7.94 23.73
N VAL A 122 5.05 8.55 22.59
CA VAL A 122 6.39 9.09 22.30
C VAL A 122 6.37 10.61 22.42
N SER A 123 7.39 11.17 23.07
CA SER A 123 7.67 12.61 23.14
C SER A 123 9.18 12.81 23.18
N TRP A 124 9.68 14.01 22.92
CA TRP A 124 11.11 14.28 23.03
C TRP A 124 11.62 14.09 24.47
N THR A 125 10.89 14.62 25.45
CA THR A 125 11.23 14.48 26.86
C THR A 125 11.32 13.01 27.27
N GLY A 126 10.35 12.18 26.89
CA GLY A 126 10.37 10.76 27.18
C GLY A 126 11.59 10.03 26.59
N LEU A 127 12.03 10.42 25.39
CA LEU A 127 13.26 9.88 24.79
C LEU A 127 14.51 10.30 25.57
N THR A 128 14.60 11.57 25.99
CA THR A 128 15.74 12.07 26.78
C THR A 128 15.82 11.46 28.18
N GLU A 129 14.70 11.00 28.72
CA GLU A 129 14.62 10.25 29.98
C GLU A 129 14.93 8.75 29.82
N GLY A 130 15.24 8.31 28.60
CA GLY A 130 15.67 6.93 28.32
C GLY A 130 14.56 5.98 27.86
N ARG A 131 13.32 6.47 27.64
CA ARG A 131 12.19 5.65 27.19
C ARG A 131 12.23 5.35 25.69
N ILE A 132 13.37 4.87 25.20
CA ILE A 132 13.65 4.68 23.76
C ILE A 132 12.72 3.68 23.07
N TRP A 133 12.11 2.75 23.83
CA TRP A 133 11.15 1.78 23.30
C TRP A 133 9.87 2.45 22.77
N THR A 134 9.56 3.67 23.26
CA THR A 134 8.40 4.46 22.80
C THR A 134 8.49 4.83 21.32
N LEU A 135 9.69 4.86 20.73
CA LEU A 135 9.87 4.99 19.27
C LEU A 135 9.16 3.88 18.48
N LEU A 136 8.96 2.71 19.09
CA LEU A 136 8.27 1.60 18.46
C LEU A 136 6.89 1.36 19.04
N THR A 137 6.74 1.36 20.37
CA THR A 137 5.47 1.00 21.02
C THR A 137 4.38 2.03 20.77
N SER A 138 4.72 3.32 20.58
CA SER A 138 3.74 4.36 20.26
C SER A 138 3.05 4.14 18.90
N GLU A 139 3.72 3.52 17.93
CA GLU A 139 3.13 3.19 16.62
C GLU A 139 2.17 2.01 16.67
N PHE A 140 2.14 1.26 17.79
CA PHE A 140 1.14 0.21 18.05
C PHE A 140 0.06 0.67 19.05
N SER A 141 -0.03 1.97 19.32
CA SER A 141 -0.86 2.55 20.37
C SER A 141 -2.00 3.38 19.80
N HIS A 142 -3.22 3.19 20.31
CA HIS A 142 -4.41 3.97 19.97
C HIS A 142 -5.30 4.13 21.19
N ASN A 143 -5.83 5.34 21.41
CA ASN A 143 -6.79 5.63 22.48
C ASN A 143 -8.20 5.99 21.94
N LEU A 144 -8.33 6.30 20.65
CA LEU A 144 -9.60 6.66 20.01
C LEU A 144 -10.03 5.61 18.97
N LEU A 145 -11.29 5.17 19.05
CA LEU A 145 -11.84 4.12 18.18
C LEU A 145 -11.74 4.47 16.69
N ILE A 146 -12.06 5.71 16.33
CA ILE A 146 -11.98 6.15 14.92
C ILE A 146 -10.54 6.17 14.41
N HIS A 147 -9.58 6.49 15.28
CA HIS A 147 -8.17 6.56 14.93
C HIS A 147 -7.60 5.17 14.61
N ILE A 148 -7.85 4.17 15.47
CA ILE A 148 -7.47 2.78 15.18
C ILE A 148 -8.21 2.24 13.95
N PHE A 149 -9.50 2.53 13.81
CA PHE A 149 -10.30 2.05 12.68
C PHE A 149 -9.71 2.51 11.34
N ILE A 150 -9.43 3.81 11.18
CA ILE A 150 -8.86 4.36 9.95
C ILE A 150 -7.48 3.75 9.68
N ASN A 151 -6.62 3.67 10.69
CA ASN A 151 -5.27 3.11 10.52
C ASN A 151 -5.32 1.65 10.09
N MET A 152 -6.11 0.81 10.76
CA MET A 152 -6.20 -0.61 10.40
C MET A 152 -6.88 -0.80 9.05
N PHE A 153 -7.83 0.06 8.68
CA PHE A 153 -8.43 0.06 7.34
C PHE A 153 -7.40 0.35 6.25
N VAL A 154 -6.58 1.40 6.41
CA VAL A 154 -5.53 1.75 5.44
C VAL A 154 -4.45 0.66 5.41
N LEU A 155 -3.97 0.21 6.56
CA LEU A 155 -2.98 -0.86 6.66
C LEU A 155 -3.46 -2.15 5.96
N ASN A 156 -4.71 -2.56 6.19
CA ASN A 156 -5.28 -3.74 5.53
C ASN A 156 -5.49 -3.53 4.02
N SER A 157 -5.71 -2.29 3.57
CA SER A 157 -5.92 -1.98 2.15
C SER A 157 -4.62 -2.01 1.34
N PHE A 158 -3.53 -1.48 1.89
CA PHE A 158 -2.25 -1.32 1.17
C PHE A 158 -1.20 -2.37 1.58
N GLY A 159 -1.19 -2.76 2.84
CA GLY A 159 -0.19 -3.65 3.45
C GLY A 159 -0.02 -4.97 2.69
N PRO A 160 -1.10 -5.75 2.45
CA PRO A 160 -0.98 -7.03 1.75
C PRO A 160 -0.45 -6.90 0.33
N ILE A 161 -0.75 -5.78 -0.36
CA ILE A 161 -0.26 -5.54 -1.73
C ILE A 161 1.25 -5.30 -1.69
N VAL A 162 1.72 -4.41 -0.82
CA VAL A 162 3.16 -4.14 -0.68
C VAL A 162 3.91 -5.37 -0.14
N GLU A 163 3.34 -6.09 0.82
CA GLU A 163 3.89 -7.35 1.34
C GLU A 163 4.03 -8.41 0.25
N SER A 164 3.09 -8.48 -0.70
CA SER A 164 3.20 -9.42 -1.82
C SER A 164 4.36 -9.10 -2.78
N VAL A 165 4.77 -7.83 -2.87
CA VAL A 165 5.90 -7.38 -3.68
C VAL A 165 7.22 -7.57 -2.94
N LEU A 166 7.26 -7.23 -1.65
CA LEU A 166 8.49 -7.27 -0.85
C LEU A 166 8.80 -8.64 -0.25
N GLY A 167 7.78 -9.45 -0.01
CA GLY A 167 7.84 -10.61 0.88
C GLY A 167 7.73 -10.22 2.36
N LYS A 168 7.25 -11.16 3.18
CA LYS A 168 6.88 -10.93 4.59
C LYS A 168 7.98 -10.31 5.45
N LYS A 169 9.20 -10.87 5.37
CA LYS A 169 10.35 -10.41 6.19
C LYS A 169 10.73 -8.97 5.87
N THR A 170 10.84 -8.64 4.59
CA THR A 170 11.23 -7.31 4.13
C THR A 170 10.12 -6.29 4.39
N PHE A 171 8.86 -6.66 4.22
CA PHE A 171 7.74 -5.81 4.58
C PHE A 171 7.73 -5.49 6.07
N LEU A 172 7.90 -6.49 6.94
CA LEU A 172 7.92 -6.28 8.38
C LEU A 172 9.08 -5.38 8.80
N LEU A 173 10.29 -5.60 8.25
CA LEU A 173 11.44 -4.74 8.52
C LEU A 173 11.18 -3.30 8.06
N PHE A 174 10.62 -3.12 6.86
CA PHE A 174 10.25 -1.81 6.35
C PHE A 174 9.23 -1.11 7.28
N TYR A 175 8.18 -1.82 7.69
CA TYR A 175 7.12 -1.27 8.53
C TYR A 175 7.65 -0.83 9.90
N LEU A 176 8.47 -1.66 10.55
CA LEU A 176 9.09 -1.34 11.84
C LEU A 176 10.12 -0.21 11.71
N LEU A 177 10.87 -0.14 10.61
CA LEU A 177 11.78 0.97 10.36
C LEU A 177 11.00 2.28 10.16
N ALA A 178 9.92 2.24 9.39
CA ALA A 178 9.05 3.39 9.18
C ALA A 178 8.46 3.89 10.51
N ALA A 179 8.02 2.98 11.39
CA ALA A 179 7.51 3.29 12.73
C ALA A 179 8.55 4.02 13.62
N VAL A 180 9.79 3.54 13.64
CA VAL A 180 10.85 4.16 14.45
C VAL A 180 11.23 5.54 13.90
N VAL A 181 11.36 5.67 12.57
CA VAL A 181 11.74 6.93 11.93
C VAL A 181 10.62 7.97 12.05
N SER A 182 9.34 7.59 11.87
CA SER A 182 8.22 8.51 12.08
C SER A 182 8.15 9.02 13.51
N SER A 183 8.26 8.13 14.50
CA SER A 183 8.27 8.52 15.91
C SER A 183 9.43 9.44 16.26
N LEU A 184 10.63 9.17 15.73
CA LEU A 184 11.79 10.04 15.92
C LEU A 184 11.57 11.41 15.26
N CYS A 185 11.04 11.45 14.04
CA CYS A 185 10.72 12.69 13.36
C CYS A 185 9.67 13.50 14.12
N HIS A 186 8.63 12.86 14.68
CA HIS A 186 7.66 13.53 15.55
C HIS A 186 8.37 14.20 16.73
N SER A 187 9.17 13.46 17.50
CA SER A 187 9.86 14.02 18.67
C SER A 187 10.81 15.16 18.33
N LEU A 188 11.52 15.07 17.20
CA LEU A 188 12.41 16.15 16.75
C LEU A 188 11.62 17.38 16.30
N VAL A 189 10.55 17.18 15.53
CA VAL A 189 9.68 18.27 15.06
C VAL A 189 8.99 18.95 16.25
N SER A 190 8.46 18.19 17.20
CA SER A 190 7.78 18.76 18.35
C SER A 190 8.74 19.58 19.21
N ALA A 191 9.95 19.08 19.49
CA ALA A 191 10.94 19.79 20.29
C ALA A 191 11.51 21.04 19.59
N TRP A 192 11.86 20.94 18.30
CA TRP A 192 12.69 21.95 17.64
C TRP A 192 11.93 22.85 16.67
N ILE A 193 10.79 22.42 16.14
CA ILE A 193 9.96 23.22 15.23
C ILE A 193 8.77 23.80 15.97
N LEU A 194 8.09 22.99 16.79
CA LEU A 194 6.91 23.43 17.54
C LEU A 194 7.26 24.03 18.91
N GLY A 195 8.45 23.74 19.44
CA GLY A 195 8.84 24.20 20.78
C GLY A 195 8.11 23.49 21.93
N GLU A 196 7.52 22.33 21.67
CA GLU A 196 6.73 21.51 22.61
C GLU A 196 7.36 20.12 22.77
N PRO A 197 8.45 19.98 23.56
CA PRO A 197 9.15 18.70 23.71
C PRO A 197 8.30 17.62 24.40
N ASP A 198 7.31 18.02 25.19
CA ASP A 198 6.40 17.12 25.90
C ASP A 198 5.21 16.66 25.04
N LEU A 199 5.02 17.21 23.83
CA LEU A 199 3.87 16.89 22.98
C LEU A 199 3.82 15.40 22.64
N PRO A 200 2.88 14.63 23.22
CA PRO A 200 2.87 13.19 23.05
C PRO A 200 2.25 12.80 21.71
N ALA A 201 2.77 11.74 21.11
CA ALA A 201 2.17 11.09 19.95
C ALA A 201 1.98 9.59 20.15
N LEU A 202 0.96 9.08 19.46
CA LEU A 202 0.62 7.67 19.36
C LEU A 202 -0.09 7.42 18.03
N GLY A 203 0.08 6.23 17.49
CA GLY A 203 -0.68 5.74 16.36
C GLY A 203 0.20 5.25 15.21
N ALA A 204 -0.26 4.17 14.58
CA ALA A 204 0.37 3.54 13.41
C ALA A 204 0.46 4.44 12.14
N SER A 205 -0.05 5.67 12.19
CA SER A 205 -0.22 6.52 11.00
C SER A 205 1.13 6.96 10.41
N GLY A 206 2.18 7.08 11.23
CA GLY A 206 3.53 7.35 10.75
C GLY A 206 4.06 6.21 9.87
N ALA A 207 4.04 4.97 10.36
CA ALA A 207 4.43 3.80 9.56
C ALA A 207 3.53 3.61 8.32
N ILE A 208 2.22 3.87 8.46
CA ILE A 208 1.26 3.79 7.37
C ILE A 208 1.52 4.86 6.29
N SER A 209 1.93 6.07 6.66
CA SER A 209 2.33 7.11 5.70
C SER A 209 3.46 6.60 4.78
N GLY A 210 4.49 5.99 5.37
CA GLY A 210 5.56 5.35 4.62
C GLY A 210 5.06 4.24 3.70
N LEU A 211 4.17 3.38 4.19
CA LEU A 211 3.54 2.31 3.42
C LEU A 211 2.76 2.84 2.22
N VAL A 212 1.92 3.85 2.42
CA VAL A 212 1.09 4.47 1.37
C VAL A 212 1.97 5.13 0.33
N LEU A 213 3.03 5.83 0.74
CA LEU A 213 3.94 6.46 -0.20
C LEU A 213 4.75 5.42 -0.99
N LEU A 214 5.27 4.39 -0.33
CA LEU A 214 5.96 3.29 -1.01
C LEU A 214 5.04 2.59 -2.02
N PHE A 215 3.79 2.31 -1.64
CA PHE A 215 2.78 1.79 -2.56
C PHE A 215 2.58 2.72 -3.76
N SER A 216 2.50 4.03 -3.52
CA SER A 216 2.23 5.01 -4.56
C SER A 216 3.40 5.16 -5.54
N MET A 217 4.63 4.94 -5.09
CA MET A 217 5.81 4.89 -5.96
C MET A 217 5.90 3.56 -6.74
N LEU A 218 5.48 2.45 -6.14
CA LEU A 218 5.39 1.14 -6.81
C LEU A 218 4.28 1.11 -7.87
N PHE A 219 3.15 1.78 -7.61
CA PHE A 219 1.94 1.71 -8.42
C PHE A 219 1.36 3.11 -8.73
N PRO A 220 2.11 4.01 -9.38
CA PRO A 220 1.75 5.44 -9.47
C PRO A 220 0.46 5.72 -10.22
N LYS A 221 0.08 4.86 -11.18
CA LYS A 221 -1.14 4.98 -11.98
C LYS A 221 -2.33 4.20 -11.41
N GLN A 222 -2.12 3.41 -10.34
CA GLN A 222 -3.18 2.64 -9.73
C GLN A 222 -4.19 3.59 -9.10
N LYS A 223 -5.48 3.40 -9.40
CA LYS A 223 -6.53 4.24 -8.83
C LYS A 223 -6.82 3.82 -7.40
N ILE A 224 -6.79 4.78 -6.47
CA ILE A 224 -7.24 4.66 -5.09
C ILE A 224 -8.46 5.56 -4.89
N LEU A 225 -9.37 5.15 -4.01
CA LEU A 225 -10.55 5.95 -3.69
C LEU A 225 -10.23 6.84 -2.48
N ILE A 226 -10.21 8.15 -2.68
CA ILE A 226 -10.23 9.11 -1.57
C ILE A 226 -11.64 9.15 -0.99
N PHE A 227 -11.75 8.98 0.33
CA PHE A 227 -13.01 8.90 1.09
C PHE A 227 -14.03 7.88 0.53
N GLY A 228 -13.57 6.88 -0.22
CA GLY A 228 -14.45 5.91 -0.88
C GLY A 228 -15.23 6.44 -2.10
N LEU A 229 -15.02 7.70 -2.50
CA LEU A 229 -15.83 8.37 -3.52
C LEU A 229 -15.05 8.68 -4.79
N ILE A 230 -13.88 9.30 -4.67
CA ILE A 230 -13.18 9.89 -5.81
C ILE A 230 -11.96 9.03 -6.18
N PRO A 231 -11.98 8.36 -7.35
CA PRO A 231 -10.85 7.56 -7.80
C PRO A 231 -9.76 8.46 -8.40
N ILE A 232 -8.61 8.53 -7.74
CA ILE A 232 -7.43 9.25 -8.23
C ILE A 232 -6.23 8.31 -8.33
N PRO A 233 -5.23 8.59 -9.19
CA PRO A 233 -4.00 7.82 -9.19
C PRO A 233 -3.27 7.94 -7.84
N ALA A 234 -2.72 6.82 -7.35
CA ALA A 234 -2.11 6.70 -6.03
C ALA A 234 -1.04 7.75 -5.78
N LEU A 235 -0.19 8.03 -6.78
CA LEU A 235 0.84 9.06 -6.66
C LEU A 235 0.26 10.44 -6.38
N TRP A 236 -0.83 10.83 -7.06
CA TRP A 236 -1.49 12.10 -6.79
C TRP A 236 -2.11 12.16 -5.39
N GLY A 237 -2.65 11.04 -4.91
CA GLY A 237 -3.16 10.96 -3.54
C GLY A 237 -2.06 11.11 -2.49
N ALA A 238 -0.91 10.47 -2.71
CA ALA A 238 0.24 10.60 -1.83
C ALA A 238 0.84 12.02 -1.85
N LEU A 239 0.93 12.66 -3.02
CA LEU A 239 1.38 14.05 -3.13
C LEU A 239 0.42 15.01 -2.42
N LEU A 240 -0.89 14.81 -2.56
CA LEU A 240 -1.89 15.60 -1.83
C LEU A 240 -1.74 15.40 -0.32
N PHE A 241 -1.60 14.16 0.13
CA PHE A 241 -1.42 13.84 1.55
C PHE A 241 -0.18 14.52 2.14
N ILE A 242 0.97 14.41 1.48
CA ILE A 242 2.21 15.09 1.90
C ILE A 242 2.03 16.62 1.91
N GLY A 243 1.37 17.18 0.89
CA GLY A 243 1.09 18.61 0.83
C GLY A 243 0.24 19.10 2.01
N LEU A 244 -0.79 18.31 2.38
CA LEU A 244 -1.63 18.60 3.55
C LEU A 244 -0.86 18.49 4.86
N ASP A 245 0.05 17.51 5.01
CA ASP A 245 0.88 17.40 6.20
C ASP A 245 1.88 18.56 6.33
N ILE A 246 2.51 18.99 5.23
CA ILE A 246 3.40 20.16 5.23
C ILE A 246 2.61 21.41 5.63
N TRP A 247 1.45 21.62 5.00
CA TRP A 247 0.57 22.76 5.32
C TRP A 247 0.12 22.74 6.78
N GLY A 248 -0.31 21.57 7.27
CA GLY A 248 -0.76 21.40 8.64
C GLY A 248 0.36 21.61 9.66
N LEU A 249 1.58 21.17 9.35
CA LEU A 249 2.75 21.41 10.20
C LEU A 249 3.09 22.90 10.27
N ILE A 250 3.03 23.62 9.14
CA ILE A 250 3.23 25.08 9.12
C ILE A 250 2.17 25.76 9.99
N ALA A 251 0.90 25.37 9.84
CA ALA A 251 -0.19 25.92 10.63
C ALA A 251 0.00 25.65 12.14
N GLN A 252 0.49 24.48 12.54
CA GLN A 252 0.84 24.18 13.93
C GLN A 252 1.98 25.04 14.45
N ALA A 253 3.04 25.22 13.66
CA ALA A 253 4.17 26.06 14.04
C ALA A 253 3.78 27.54 14.22
N GLU A 254 2.72 27.99 13.54
CA GLU A 254 2.13 29.32 13.68
C GLU A 254 1.11 29.42 14.83
N GLY A 255 0.95 28.38 15.65
CA GLY A 255 0.02 28.33 16.79
C GLY A 255 -1.43 27.97 16.43
N GLY A 256 -1.67 27.52 15.19
CA GLY A 256 -2.97 27.04 14.71
C GLY A 256 -2.98 25.54 14.40
N GLY A 257 -3.82 25.13 13.45
CA GLY A 257 -3.89 23.74 12.99
C GLY A 257 -4.57 22.77 13.95
N LEU A 258 -4.71 21.52 13.50
CA LEU A 258 -5.21 20.42 14.33
C LEU A 258 -4.03 19.69 14.97
N PRO A 259 -4.13 19.13 16.18
CA PRO A 259 -3.05 18.40 16.85
C PRO A 259 -2.85 17.01 16.22
N ILE A 260 -2.35 16.99 14.99
CA ILE A 260 -2.04 15.81 14.19
C ILE A 260 -0.53 15.65 14.13
N GLY A 261 -0.02 14.42 14.20
CA GLY A 261 1.41 14.12 14.07
C GLY A 261 1.96 14.32 12.65
N HIS A 262 1.89 15.53 12.10
CA HIS A 262 2.37 15.85 10.75
C HIS A 262 3.85 15.52 10.59
N GLY A 263 4.68 15.81 11.59
CA GLY A 263 6.09 15.42 11.62
C GLY A 263 6.29 13.90 11.53
N ALA A 264 5.43 13.12 12.20
CA ALA A 264 5.43 11.66 12.12
C ALA A 264 5.09 11.18 10.70
N HIS A 265 4.04 11.73 10.09
CA HIS A 265 3.62 11.36 8.75
C HIS A 265 4.71 11.68 7.72
N LEU A 266 5.36 12.84 7.81
CA LEU A 266 6.44 13.24 6.92
C LEU A 266 7.69 12.35 7.11
N GLY A 267 8.03 11.97 8.33
CA GLY A 267 9.12 11.02 8.62
C GLY A 267 8.85 9.63 8.06
N GLY A 268 7.61 9.14 8.22
CA GLY A 268 7.15 7.89 7.62
C GLY A 268 7.23 7.93 6.08
N ALA A 269 6.68 8.98 5.47
CA ALA A 269 6.78 9.23 4.04
C ALA A 269 8.23 9.21 3.56
N LEU A 270 9.11 9.96 4.21
CA LEU A 270 10.54 9.97 3.88
C LEU A 270 11.14 8.56 3.89
N THR A 271 10.78 7.73 4.86
CA THR A 271 11.21 6.32 4.92
C THR A 271 10.74 5.53 3.69
N GLY A 272 9.49 5.71 3.25
CA GLY A 272 8.95 5.12 2.02
C GLY A 272 9.75 5.51 0.77
N ILE A 273 10.07 6.81 0.62
CA ILE A 273 10.89 7.33 -0.49
C ILE A 273 12.29 6.70 -0.49
N LEU A 274 12.96 6.77 0.66
CA LEU A 274 14.33 6.26 0.80
C LEU A 274 14.36 4.75 0.56
N PHE A 275 13.40 4.00 1.09
CA PHE A 275 13.30 2.57 0.86
C PHE A 275 13.13 2.24 -0.64
N TYR A 276 12.26 2.97 -1.35
CA TYR A 276 12.08 2.78 -2.79
C TYR A 276 13.39 3.01 -3.57
N PHE A 277 14.08 4.12 -3.32
CA PHE A 277 15.29 4.47 -4.10
C PHE A 277 16.52 3.65 -3.70
N LEU A 278 16.74 3.40 -2.41
CA LEU A 278 17.95 2.74 -1.92
C LEU A 278 17.88 1.21 -2.00
N TYR A 279 16.69 0.62 -1.76
CA TYR A 279 16.55 -0.83 -1.74
C TYR A 279 15.96 -1.38 -3.05
N LEU A 280 14.80 -0.87 -3.48
CA LEU A 280 14.09 -1.47 -4.62
C LEU A 280 14.69 -1.11 -5.97
N ARG A 281 15.01 0.17 -6.18
CA ARG A 281 15.57 0.61 -7.47
C ARG A 281 16.94 -0.04 -7.74
N ARG A 282 17.77 -0.23 -6.70
CA ARG A 282 19.06 -0.92 -6.82
C ARG A 282 18.90 -2.39 -7.20
N LYS A 283 17.98 -3.14 -6.57
CA LYS A 283 17.73 -4.55 -6.93
C LYS A 283 17.27 -4.71 -8.38
N ARG A 284 16.47 -3.77 -8.90
CA ARG A 284 16.03 -3.82 -10.30
C ARG A 284 17.21 -3.68 -11.30
N PHE A 285 18.26 -2.96 -10.94
CA PHE A 285 19.46 -2.84 -11.77
C PHE A 285 20.41 -4.04 -11.66
N GLN A 286 20.41 -4.77 -10.54
CA GLN A 286 21.25 -5.97 -10.38
C GLN A 286 20.81 -7.18 -11.23
N PHE A 287 19.60 -7.18 -11.79
CA PHE A 287 19.12 -8.25 -12.69
C PHE A 287 19.32 -7.94 -14.17
N ILE A 288 19.92 -6.79 -14.52
CA ILE A 288 20.07 -6.31 -15.91
C ILE A 288 21.56 -6.18 -16.30
N GLY A 289 22.49 -6.31 -15.35
CA GLY A 289 23.93 -6.43 -15.60
C GLY A 289 24.41 -7.86 -15.42
#